data_AF-A0A838XF85-F1
#
_entry.id   AF-A0A838XF85-F1
#
_cell.length_a   1.000
_cell.length_b   1.000
_cell.length_c   1.000
_cell.angle_alpha   90.00
_cell.angle_beta   90.00
_cell.angle_gamma   90.00
#
_symmetry.space_group_name_H-M   'P 1'
#
loop_
_entity.id
_entity.type
_entity.pdbx_description
1 polymer ?
#
loop_
_entity_poly.entity_id
_entity_poly.type
_entity_poly.pdbx_seq_one_letter_code
_entity_poly.pdbx_strand_id
1 'polypeptide(L)'
;MRMGKKSTNQELAEHYNETGDLSGFDETKAEPVAVRRAVTISVRFSDEEIAQLRERADQAGVKVTSFIRAAALEAASPVDLTVLSRLARDLEQRAHDVATMAARGVA
;
A
#
# COMPACT_ATOMS: atom_id res chain seq x y z
N MET A 1 17.74 -33.91 31.94
CA MET A 1 17.00 -33.38 30.78
C MET A 1 15.71 -34.17 30.63
N ARG A 2 14.55 -33.62 31.03
CA ARG A 2 13.24 -34.26 30.79
C ARG A 2 12.69 -33.72 29.47
N MET A 3 12.65 -34.58 28.46
CA MET A 3 11.99 -34.29 27.19
C MET A 3 10.49 -34.11 27.44
N GLY A 4 9.98 -32.89 27.25
CA GLY A 4 8.54 -32.64 27.20
C GLY A 4 7.96 -33.39 26.01
N LYS A 5 7.04 -34.33 26.27
CA LYS A 5 6.20 -34.93 25.22
C LYS A 5 5.53 -33.78 24.47
N LYS A 6 5.81 -33.64 23.18
CA LYS A 6 5.06 -32.74 22.30
C LYS A 6 3.74 -33.44 21.99
N SER A 7 2.71 -33.14 22.78
CA SER A 7 1.35 -33.55 22.47
C SER A 7 0.95 -32.95 21.12
N THR A 8 0.24 -33.71 20.31
CA THR A 8 -0.32 -33.22 19.05
C THR A 8 -1.41 -32.19 19.31
N ASN A 9 -1.69 -31.31 18.35
CA ASN A 9 -2.74 -30.28 18.49
C ASN A 9 -4.12 -30.89 18.80
N GLN A 10 -4.36 -32.13 18.36
CA GLN A 10 -5.59 -32.87 18.62
C GLN A 10 -5.68 -33.31 20.08
N GLU A 11 -4.62 -33.92 20.62
CA GLU A 11 -4.56 -34.32 22.05
C GLU A 11 -4.65 -33.10 22.97
N LEU A 12 -4.09 -31.96 22.56
CA LEU A 12 -4.25 -30.68 23.25
C LEU A 12 -5.71 -30.22 23.26
N ALA A 13 -6.40 -30.26 22.10
CA ALA A 13 -7.80 -29.85 22.00
C ALA A 13 -8.73 -30.72 22.87
N GLU A 14 -8.50 -32.04 22.89
CA GLU A 14 -9.24 -32.98 23.75
C GLU A 14 -8.99 -32.68 25.24
N HIS A 15 -7.74 -32.48 25.65
CA HIS A 15 -7.39 -32.11 27.02
C HIS A 15 -8.04 -30.79 27.46
N TYR A 16 -8.06 -29.76 26.61
CA TYR A 16 -8.72 -28.48 26.92
C TYR A 16 -10.24 -28.64 27.08
N ASN A 17 -10.88 -29.44 26.22
CA ASN A 17 -12.32 -29.70 26.31
C ASN A 17 -12.69 -30.45 27.60
N GLU A 18 -11.83 -31.35 28.07
CA GLU A 18 -12.07 -32.16 29.27
C GLU A 18 -11.76 -31.40 30.57
N THR A 19 -10.69 -30.59 30.58
CA THR A 19 -10.19 -29.97 31.81
C THR A 19 -10.64 -28.54 32.01
N GLY A 20 -11.04 -27.84 30.94
CA GLY A 20 -11.32 -26.41 30.98
C GLY A 20 -10.13 -25.57 31.47
N ASP A 21 -8.91 -26.11 31.39
CA ASP A 21 -7.71 -25.45 31.90
C ASP A 21 -7.34 -24.26 31.02
N LEU A 22 -7.53 -23.04 31.53
CA LEU A 22 -7.17 -21.80 30.83
C LEU A 22 -5.81 -21.24 31.27
N SER A 23 -5.04 -21.98 32.08
CA SER A 23 -3.76 -21.50 32.64
C SER A 23 -2.69 -21.19 31.59
N GLY A 24 -2.83 -21.72 30.37
CA GLY A 24 -1.98 -21.40 29.22
C GLY A 24 -2.42 -20.15 28.44
N PHE A 25 -3.61 -19.60 28.72
CA PHE A 25 -4.13 -18.38 28.10
C PHE A 25 -3.79 -17.18 29.00
N ASP A 26 -2.64 -16.55 28.75
CA ASP A 26 -2.27 -15.29 29.41
C ASP A 26 -2.92 -14.10 28.67
N GLU A 27 -4.14 -13.74 29.07
CA GLU A 27 -4.86 -12.58 28.52
C GLU A 27 -4.10 -11.26 28.69
N THR A 28 -3.15 -11.19 29.63
CA THR A 28 -2.35 -9.98 29.91
C THR A 28 -1.16 -9.81 28.95
N LYS A 29 -0.86 -10.83 28.13
CA LYS A 29 0.22 -10.83 27.12
C LYS A 29 -0.28 -11.10 25.71
N ALA A 30 -1.46 -10.60 25.36
CA ALA A 30 -1.91 -10.62 23.98
C ALA A 30 -1.00 -9.74 23.11
N GLU A 31 -0.11 -10.34 22.32
CA GLU A 31 0.64 -9.60 21.31
C GLU A 31 -0.32 -9.15 20.18
N PRO A 32 -0.34 -7.86 19.80
CA PRO A 32 -1.19 -7.39 18.73
C PRO A 32 -0.80 -8.04 17.40
N VAL A 33 -1.66 -8.90 16.88
CA VAL A 33 -1.48 -9.43 15.52
C VAL A 33 -1.95 -8.36 14.54
N ALA A 34 -1.02 -7.79 13.77
CA ALA A 34 -1.34 -6.86 12.69
C ALA A 34 -2.06 -7.61 11.56
N VAL A 35 -3.39 -7.68 11.63
CA VAL A 35 -4.21 -8.29 10.58
C VAL A 35 -4.21 -7.34 9.37
N ARG A 36 -3.41 -7.65 8.34
CA ARG A 36 -3.56 -7.04 7.02
C ARG A 36 -4.89 -7.50 6.44
N ARG A 37 -5.96 -6.74 6.67
CA ARG A 37 -7.27 -7.01 6.07
C ARG A 37 -7.14 -6.89 4.56
N ALA A 38 -7.05 -8.03 3.88
CA ALA A 38 -7.07 -8.08 2.43
C ALA A 38 -8.50 -7.79 1.96
N VAL A 39 -8.82 -6.52 1.75
CA VAL A 39 -10.09 -6.11 1.15
C VAL A 39 -10.01 -6.41 -0.35
N THR A 40 -10.93 -7.24 -0.84
CA THR A 40 -11.04 -7.57 -2.26
C THR A 40 -12.19 -6.76 -2.87
N ILE A 41 -11.92 -6.11 -3.99
CA ILE A 41 -12.92 -5.38 -4.79
C ILE A 41 -13.01 -6.07 -6.15
N SER A 42 -14.23 -6.46 -6.52
CA SER A 42 -14.51 -7.06 -7.83
C SER A 42 -15.10 -6.01 -8.76
N VAL A 43 -14.42 -5.76 -9.87
CA VAL A 43 -14.86 -4.84 -10.93
C VAL A 43 -15.05 -5.62 -12.21
N ARG A 44 -16.13 -5.35 -12.95
CA ARG A 44 -16.40 -5.95 -14.25
C ARG A 44 -16.02 -4.96 -15.35
N PHE A 45 -15.36 -5.47 -16.38
CA PHE A 45 -15.02 -4.74 -17.59
C PHE A 45 -15.67 -5.44 -18.77
N SER A 46 -16.09 -4.68 -19.76
CA SER A 46 -16.34 -5.19 -21.10
C SER A 46 -15.04 -5.66 -21.76
N ASP A 47 -15.17 -6.40 -22.84
CA ASP A 47 -14.02 -6.90 -23.61
C ASP A 47 -13.17 -5.75 -24.18
N GLU A 48 -13.81 -4.65 -24.58
CA GLU A 48 -13.13 -3.47 -25.11
C GLU A 48 -12.36 -2.73 -24.01
N GLU A 49 -12.97 -2.51 -22.85
CA GLU A 49 -12.34 -1.82 -21.72
C GLU A 49 -11.11 -2.57 -21.22
N ILE A 50 -11.18 -3.90 -21.07
CA ILE A 50 -10.04 -4.67 -20.58
C ILE A 50 -8.91 -4.75 -21.62
N ALA A 51 -9.23 -4.73 -22.92
CA ALA A 51 -8.22 -4.65 -23.97
C ALA A 51 -7.44 -3.34 -23.91
N GLN A 52 -8.14 -2.21 -23.78
CA GLN A 52 -7.51 -0.89 -23.64
C GLN A 52 -6.63 -0.80 -22.37
N LEU A 53 -7.10 -1.36 -21.25
CA LEU A 53 -6.33 -1.38 -19.99
C LEU A 53 -5.06 -2.22 -20.10
N ARG A 54 -5.12 -3.36 -20.80
CA ARG A 54 -3.95 -4.22 -21.04
C ARG A 54 -2.93 -3.52 -21.92
N GLU A 55 -3.36 -2.92 -23.03
CA GLU A 55 -2.48 -2.20 -23.93
C GLU A 55 -1.73 -1.08 -23.21
N ARG A 56 -2.43 -0.25 -22.42
CA ARG A 56 -1.79 0.83 -21.64
C ARG A 56 -0.84 0.31 -20.57
N ALA A 57 -1.19 -0.80 -19.91
CA ALA A 57 -0.32 -1.44 -18.94
C ALA A 57 0.96 -1.98 -19.59
N ASP A 58 0.84 -2.58 -20.78
CA ASP A 58 1.96 -3.09 -21.56
C ASP A 58 2.87 -1.94 -22.05
N GLN A 59 2.30 -0.84 -22.53
CA GLN A 59 3.05 0.38 -22.89
C GLN A 59 3.81 0.96 -21.70
N ALA A 60 3.24 0.90 -20.50
CA ALA A 60 3.88 1.32 -19.25
C ALA A 60 4.84 0.26 -18.66
N GLY A 61 4.95 -0.93 -19.26
CA GLY A 61 5.82 -2.01 -18.80
C GLY A 61 5.41 -2.64 -17.46
N VAL A 62 4.13 -2.56 -17.10
CA VAL A 62 3.60 -3.03 -15.81
C VAL A 62 2.44 -4.01 -15.99
N LYS A 63 2.18 -4.83 -14.97
CA LYS A 63 1.00 -5.71 -14.98
C LYS A 63 -0.29 -4.89 -14.91
N VAL A 64 -1.31 -5.31 -15.66
CA VAL A 64 -2.63 -4.66 -15.70
C VAL A 64 -3.26 -4.45 -14.31
N THR A 65 -3.07 -5.38 -13.37
CA THR A 65 -3.59 -5.23 -12.00
C THR A 65 -2.89 -4.13 -11.21
N SER A 66 -1.56 -4.01 -11.35
CA SER A 66 -0.79 -2.92 -10.77
C SER A 66 -1.15 -1.58 -11.39
N PHE A 67 -1.36 -1.56 -12.71
CA PHE A 67 -1.78 -0.39 -13.46
C PHE A 67 -3.15 0.12 -12.98
N ILE A 68 -4.16 -0.75 -12.90
CA ILE A 68 -5.50 -0.41 -12.39
C ILE A 68 -5.42 0.14 -10.96
N ARG A 69 -4.62 -0.50 -10.09
CA ARG A 69 -4.45 -0.03 -8.72
C ARG A 69 -3.83 1.37 -8.66
N ALA A 70 -2.79 1.63 -9.45
CA ALA A 70 -2.14 2.94 -9.48
C ALA A 70 -3.11 4.02 -9.96
N ALA A 71 -3.82 3.78 -11.06
CA ALA A 71 -4.82 4.71 -11.59
C ALA A 71 -5.95 4.99 -10.59
N ALA A 72 -6.44 3.95 -9.89
CA ALA A 72 -7.47 4.13 -8.87
C ALA A 72 -6.99 4.96 -7.67
N LEU A 73 -5.73 4.79 -7.24
CA LEU A 73 -5.15 5.57 -6.15
C LEU A 73 -4.84 7.01 -6.57
N GLU A 74 -4.38 7.22 -7.80
CA GLU A 74 -4.15 8.54 -8.35
C GLU A 74 -5.46 9.33 -8.46
N ALA A 75 -6.53 8.70 -8.98
CA ALA A 75 -7.85 9.31 -9.02
C ALA A 75 -8.41 9.63 -7.62
N ALA A 76 -8.04 8.83 -6.61
CA ALA A 76 -8.43 9.06 -5.22
C ALA A 76 -7.56 10.12 -4.51
N SER A 77 -6.42 10.52 -5.09
CA SER A 77 -5.52 11.53 -4.57
C SER A 77 -5.60 12.78 -5.46
N PRO A 78 -6.61 13.64 -5.26
CA PRO A 78 -6.73 14.85 -6.07
C PRO A 78 -5.46 15.69 -5.90
N VAL A 79 -4.79 15.96 -7.02
CA VAL A 79 -3.67 16.90 -7.05
C VAL A 79 -4.20 18.25 -6.55
N ASP A 80 -3.60 18.77 -5.48
CA ASP A 80 -3.89 20.11 -5.01
C ASP A 80 -3.33 21.12 -6.04
N LEU A 81 -4.21 21.53 -6.96
CA LEU A 81 -3.88 22.47 -8.02
C LEU A 81 -3.40 23.82 -7.48
N THR A 82 -3.81 24.19 -6.26
CA THR A 82 -3.36 25.43 -5.62
C THR A 82 -1.90 25.30 -5.19
N VAL A 83 -1.52 24.17 -4.58
CA VAL A 83 -0.13 23.87 -4.25
C VAL A 83 0.72 23.79 -5.50
N LEU A 84 0.23 23.11 -6.55
CA LEU A 84 0.94 23.01 -7.83
C LEU A 84 1.16 24.38 -8.48
N SER A 85 0.13 25.23 -8.51
CA SER A 85 0.22 26.58 -9.08
C SER A 85 1.22 27.45 -8.34
N ARG A 86 1.28 27.34 -7.01
CA ARG A 86 2.27 28.05 -6.20
C ARG A 86 3.69 27.58 -6.51
N LEU A 87 3.91 26.27 -6.57
CA LEU A 87 5.22 25.70 -6.90
C LEU A 87 5.69 26.13 -8.30
N ALA A 88 4.79 26.19 -9.28
CA ALA A 88 5.10 26.67 -10.62
C ALA A 88 5.54 28.14 -10.61
N ARG A 89 4.81 29.02 -9.91
CA ARG A 89 5.19 30.43 -9.78
C ARG A 89 6.53 30.62 -9.05
N ASP A 90 6.78 29.84 -7.99
CA ASP A 90 8.06 29.89 -7.28
C ASP A 90 9.22 29.46 -8.19
N LEU A 91 9.00 28.48 -9.06
CA LEU A 91 10.00 28.02 -10.04
C LEU A 91 10.26 29.10 -11.09
N GLU A 92 9.22 29.74 -11.62
CA GLU A 92 9.33 30.86 -12.56
C GLU A 92 10.14 32.01 -11.95
N GLN A 93 9.84 32.39 -10.71
CA GLN A 93 10.55 33.46 -10.02
C GLN A 93 12.03 33.12 -9.84
N ARG A 94 12.34 31.90 -9.38
CA ARG A 94 13.73 31.46 -9.22
C ARG A 94 14.49 31.41 -10.54
N ALA A 95 13.84 30.96 -11.62
CA ALA A 95 14.44 30.96 -12.94
C ALA A 95 14.73 32.39 -13.43
N HIS A 96 13.82 33.32 -13.18
CA HIS A 96 14.00 34.74 -13.50
C HIS A 96 15.16 35.37 -12.71
N ASP A 97 15.25 35.08 -11.42
CA ASP A 97 16.32 35.59 -10.55
C ASP A 97 17.69 35.09 -11.02
N VAL A 98 17.81 33.79 -11.35
CA VAL A 98 19.03 33.19 -11.91
C VAL A 98 19.41 33.82 -13.24
N ALA A 99 18.45 34.02 -14.14
CA ALA A 99 18.70 34.69 -15.42
C ALA A 99 19.21 36.12 -15.23
N THR A 100 18.64 36.85 -14.26
CA THR A 100 19.06 38.22 -13.94
C THR A 100 20.45 38.25 -13.32
N MET A 101 20.79 37.30 -12.44
CA MET A 101 22.13 37.16 -11.88
C MET A 101 23.18 36.82 -12.94
N ALA A 102 22.86 35.89 -13.84
CA ALA A 102 23.72 35.53 -14.96
C ALA A 102 23.96 36.73 -15.90
N ALA A 103 22.94 37.53 -16.19
CA ALA A 103 23.07 38.75 -16.99
C ALA A 103 23.92 39.84 -16.31
N ARG A 104 23.96 39.89 -14.98
CA ARG A 104 24.76 40.85 -14.21
C ARG A 104 26.21 40.42 -13.98
N GLY A 105 26.50 39.11 -14.01
CA GLY A 105 27.85 38.55 -13.82
C GLY A 105 28.74 38.56 -15.08
N VAL A 106 28.23 39.06 -16.21
CA VAL A 106 28.95 39.15 -17.51
C VAL A 106 29.34 40.62 -17.83
N ALA A 107 29.35 41.50 -16.84
CA ALA A 107 29.82 42.89 -16.94
C ALA A 107 31.23 43.06 -16.37
#